data_AF-A0A4Q1SV92-F1
#
_entry.id   AF-A0A4Q1SV92-F1
#
_cell.length_a   1.000
_cell.length_b   1.000
_cell.length_c   1.000
_cell.angle_alpha   90.00
_cell.angle_beta   90.00
_cell.angle_gamma   90.00
#
_symmetry.space_group_name_H-M   'P 1'
#
loop_
_entity.id
_entity.type
_entity.pdbx_description
1 polymer ?
#
loop_
_entity_poly.entity_id
_entity_poly.type
_entity_poly.pdbx_seq_one_letter_code
_entity_poly.pdbx_strand_id
1 'polypeptide(L)' 'MYPREIIVKLGMSEYILWRYLEQRQFVIPSMDEMVNHFGRHRRTIKTWLKNLKENGYIQGKKVH' A
#
# COMPACT_ATOMS: atom_id res chain seq x y z
N MET A 1 -7.89 -5.03 -13.74
CA MET A 1 -6.70 -4.69 -14.54
C MET A 1 -6.23 -3.31 -14.11
N TYR A 2 -5.38 -3.25 -13.08
CA TYR A 2 -4.86 -2.02 -12.43
C TYR A 2 -3.32 -1.91 -12.29
N PRO A 3 -2.47 -2.96 -12.52
CA PRO A 3 -1.04 -2.89 -12.18
C PRO A 3 -0.28 -1.71 -12.79
N ARG A 4 -0.51 -1.45 -14.09
CA ARG A 4 0.26 -0.47 -14.85
C ARG A 4 -0.12 0.96 -14.49
N GLU A 5 -1.36 1.21 -14.13
CA GLU A 5 -1.84 2.56 -13.79
C GLU A 5 -1.25 3.06 -12.47
N ILE A 6 -1.06 2.16 -11.50
CA ILE A 6 -0.43 2.49 -10.21
C ILE A 6 1.03 2.92 -10.45
N ILE A 7 1.77 2.17 -11.27
CA ILE A 7 3.17 2.50 -11.59
C ILE A 7 3.26 3.86 -12.27
N VAL A 8 2.38 4.14 -13.24
CA VAL A 8 2.39 5.40 -13.99
C VAL A 8 1.97 6.59 -13.13
N LYS A 9 0.96 6.44 -12.26
CA LYS A 9 0.40 7.55 -11.47
C LYS A 9 1.11 7.78 -10.15
N LEU A 10 1.50 6.71 -9.46
CA LEU A 10 2.01 6.77 -8.07
C LEU A 10 3.46 6.30 -7.96
N GLY A 11 3.90 5.41 -8.85
CA GLY A 11 5.26 4.91 -8.90
C GLY A 11 5.40 3.46 -8.46
N MET A 12 6.63 2.96 -8.58
CA MET A 12 6.95 1.55 -8.32
C MET A 12 6.75 1.16 -6.84
N SER A 13 6.98 2.09 -5.91
CA SER A 13 6.88 1.80 -4.47
C SER A 13 5.44 1.53 -4.05
N GLU A 14 4.52 2.39 -4.48
CA GLU A 14 3.07 2.23 -4.28
C GLU A 14 2.55 0.97 -4.97
N TYR A 15 3.07 0.64 -6.14
CA TYR A 15 2.75 -0.61 -6.82
C TYR A 15 3.18 -1.84 -6.00
N ILE A 16 4.41 -1.84 -5.48
CA ILE A 16 4.91 -2.94 -4.64
C ILE A 16 4.07 -3.07 -3.37
N LEU A 17 3.74 -1.96 -2.71
CA LEU A 17 2.85 -1.96 -1.54
C LEU A 17 1.46 -2.50 -1.91
N TRP A 18 0.89 -2.05 -3.03
CA TRP A 18 -0.41 -2.53 -3.49
C TRP A 18 -0.39 -4.04 -3.77
N ARG A 19 0.65 -4.56 -4.43
CA ARG A 19 0.83 -6.00 -4.68
C ARG A 19 0.94 -6.79 -3.38
N TYR A 20 1.68 -6.27 -2.40
CA TYR A 20 1.79 -6.87 -1.08
C TYR A 20 0.42 -6.94 -0.37
N LEU A 21 -0.40 -5.88 -0.48
CA LEU A 21 -1.76 -5.87 0.07
C LEU A 21 -2.69 -6.79 -0.72
N GLU A 22 -2.57 -6.87 -2.04
CA GLU A 22 -3.37 -7.75 -2.90
C GLU A 22 -3.18 -9.23 -2.52
N GLN A 23 -1.94 -9.66 -2.28
CA GLN A 23 -1.62 -11.01 -1.79
C GLN A 23 -2.28 -11.32 -0.43
N ARG A 24 -2.65 -10.27 0.32
CA ARG A 24 -3.32 -10.33 1.63
C ARG A 24 -4.81 -10.00 1.55
N GLN A 25 -5.41 -10.06 0.36
CA GLN A 25 -6.83 -9.72 0.15
C GLN A 25 -7.18 -8.30 0.64
N PHE A 26 -6.24 -7.37 0.52
CA PHE A 26 -6.32 -5.98 0.97
C PHE A 26 -6.49 -5.79 2.49
N VAL A 27 -6.17 -6.80 3.30
CA VAL A 27 -6.01 -6.64 4.75
C VAL A 27 -4.75 -5.81 5.01
N ILE A 28 -4.92 -4.60 5.56
CA ILE A 28 -3.81 -3.70 5.88
C ILE A 28 -3.14 -4.17 7.18
N PRO A 29 -1.87 -4.60 7.15
CA PRO A 29 -1.18 -5.07 8.34
C PRO A 29 -0.85 -3.93 9.31
N SER A 30 -0.32 -4.29 10.48
CA SER A 30 0.19 -3.29 11.42
C SER A 30 1.31 -2.46 10.80
N MET A 31 1.48 -1.22 11.26
CA MET A 31 2.54 -0.35 10.75
C MET A 31 3.93 -0.94 11.06
N ASP A 32 4.12 -1.62 12.19
CA ASP A 32 5.39 -2.28 12.52
C ASP A 32 5.70 -3.43 11.56
N GLU A 33 4.71 -4.24 11.21
CA GLU A 33 4.89 -5.32 10.23
C GLU A 33 5.28 -4.76 8.86
N MET A 34 4.62 -3.69 8.39
CA MET A 34 4.99 -3.06 7.13
C MET A 34 6.38 -2.43 7.18
N VAL A 35 6.77 -1.79 8.29
CA VAL A 35 8.14 -1.25 8.45
C VAL A 35 9.17 -2.36 8.37
N ASN A 36 8.93 -3.49 9.05
CA ASN A 36 9.83 -4.64 9.03
C ASN A 36 9.90 -5.28 7.64
N HIS A 37 8.78 -5.37 6.91
CA HIS A 37 8.73 -5.96 5.59
C HIS A 37 9.41 -5.08 4.52
N PHE A 38 9.13 -3.77 4.50
CA PHE A 38 9.64 -2.86 3.47
C PHE A 38 11.01 -2.25 3.81
N GLY A 39 11.44 -2.30 5.06
CA GLY A 39 12.66 -1.62 5.52
C GLY A 39 12.60 -0.10 5.33
N ARG A 40 11.41 0.49 5.41
CA ARG A 40 11.18 1.93 5.20
C ARG A 40 10.60 2.60 6.43
N HIS A 41 10.85 3.90 6.56
CA HIS A 41 10.27 4.69 7.65
C HIS A 41 8.74 4.67 7.61
N ARG A 42 8.13 4.67 8.81
CA ARG A 42 6.67 4.74 9.01
C ARG A 42 6.01 5.84 8.19
N ARG A 43 6.64 7.02 8.10
CA ARG A 43 6.10 8.17 7.34
C ARG A 43 5.97 7.85 5.85
N THR A 44 6.97 7.20 5.28
CA THR A 44 6.99 6.80 3.86
C THR A 44 5.86 5.81 3.55
N ILE A 45 5.72 4.77 4.37
CA ILE A 45 4.66 3.76 4.21
C ILE A 45 3.27 4.39 4.38
N LYS A 46 3.11 5.31 5.33
CA LYS A 46 1.86 6.09 5.50
C LYS A 46 1.53 6.90 4.24
N THR A 47 2.51 7.54 3.62
CA THR A 47 2.32 8.28 2.36
C THR A 47 1.83 7.35 1.25
N TRP A 48 2.48 6.20 1.07
CA TRP A 48 2.07 5.23 0.05
C TRP A 48 0.65 4.71 0.27
N LEU A 49 0.30 4.37 1.51
CA LEU A 49 -1.07 3.96 1.87
C LEU A 49 -2.09 5.07 1.62
N LYS A 50 -1.75 6.31 1.93
CA LYS A 50 -2.60 7.48 1.67
C LYS A 50 -2.83 7.65 0.17
N ASN A 51 -1.76 7.63 -0.63
CA ASN A 51 -1.82 7.75 -2.09
C ASN A 51 -2.71 6.66 -2.71
N LEU A 52 -2.55 5.41 -2.27
CA LEU A 52 -3.37 4.29 -2.73
C LEU A 52 -4.86 4.45 -2.37
N LYS A 53 -5.17 4.98 -1.18
CA LYS A 53 -6.55 5.24 -0.74
C LYS A 53 -7.19 6.37 -1.53
N GLU A 54 -6.50 7.50 -1.66
CA GLU A 54 -7.02 8.68 -2.36
C GLU A 54 -7.31 8.42 -3.84
N ASN A 55 -6.58 7.48 -4.44
CA ASN A 55 -6.78 7.05 -5.83
C ASN A 55 -7.73 5.84 -5.96
N GLY A 56 -8.34 5.37 -4.87
CA GLY A 56 -9.32 4.28 -4.90
C GLY A 56 -8.75 2.88 -5.14
N TYR A 57 -7.44 2.69 -5.05
CA TYR A 57 -6.80 1.38 -5.26
C TYR A 57 -6.96 0.44 -4.07
N ILE A 58 -7.20 0.98 -2.86
CA ILE A 58 -7.51 0.20 -1.65
C ILE A 58 -8.63 0.89 -0.87
N GLN A 59 -9.51 0.10 -0.25
CA GLN A 59 -10.48 0.58 0.73
C GLN A 59 -9.91 0.32 2.12
N GLY A 60 -9.73 1.37 2.92
CA GLY A 60 -9.19 1.22 4.26
C GLY A 60 -10.15 0.50 5.21
N LYS A 61 -10.20 -0.83 5.19
CA LYS A 61 -10.83 -1.61 6.26
C LYS A 61 -9.85 -1.70 7.42
N LYS A 62 -10.11 -0.96 8.49
CA LYS A 62 -9.48 -1.21 9.79
C LYS A 62 -10.02 -2.54 10.28
N VAL A 63 -9.16 -3.55 10.45
CA VAL A 63 -9.53 -4.76 11.19
C VAL A 63 -9.49 -4.37 12.68
N HIS A 64 -10.63 -4.52 13.36
CA HIS A 64 -10.78 -4.32 14.80
C HIS A 64 -10.20 -5.51 15.57
#